data_AF-A0A564Z1B3-F1
#
_entry.id   AF-A0A564Z1B3-F1
#
_cell.length_a   1.000
_cell.length_b   1.000
_cell.length_c   1.000
_cell.angle_alpha   90.00
_cell.angle_beta   90.00
_cell.angle_gamma   90.00
#
_symmetry.space_group_name_H-M   'P 1'
#
loop_
_entity.id
_entity.type
_entity.pdbx_description
1 polymer ?
#
loop_
_entity_poly.entity_id
_entity_poly.type
_entity_poly.pdbx_seq_one_letter_code
_entity_poly.pdbx_strand_id
1 'polypeptide(L)' 'MFVKSVTTVTVINSLRLLFATHGIPIIIVSRNVIQFSSTRFTDLCCGLNISHSHFPPNLNGLDEKFVGTMKMQLLLSQ' A
#
# COMPACT_ATOMS: atom_id res chain seq x y z
N MET A 1 -6.89 10.88 8.81
CA MET A 1 -7.86 10.43 7.78
C MET A 1 -8.36 9.05 8.17
N PHE A 2 -9.59 8.92 8.68
CA PHE A 2 -10.17 7.61 9.01
C PHE A 2 -10.75 6.97 7.75
N VAL A 3 -10.20 5.83 7.34
CA VAL A 3 -10.70 5.08 6.18
C VAL A 3 -11.89 4.24 6.64
N LYS A 4 -13.12 4.67 6.34
CA LYS A 4 -14.38 4.01 6.76
C LYS A 4 -14.66 2.69 6.01
N SER A 5 -14.01 2.44 4.87
CA SER A 5 -14.07 1.19 4.12
C SER A 5 -12.83 1.05 3.23
N VAL A 6 -12.18 -0.10 3.24
CA VAL A 6 -10.94 -0.36 2.47
C VAL A 6 -11.29 -0.94 1.11
N THR A 7 -11.60 -0.05 0.17
CA THR A 7 -11.80 -0.39 -1.24
C THR A 7 -10.52 -0.15 -2.05
N THR A 8 -10.36 -0.84 -3.19
CA THR A 8 -9.27 -0.55 -4.15
C THR A 8 -9.18 0.93 -4.49
N VAL A 9 -10.32 1.61 -4.67
CA VAL A 9 -10.35 3.05 -5.02
C VAL A 9 -9.72 3.90 -3.92
N THR A 10 -10.06 3.59 -2.67
CA THR A 10 -9.50 4.31 -1.53
C THR A 10 -8.00 4.10 -1.40
N VAL A 11 -7.53 2.86 -1.60
CA VAL A 11 -6.09 2.52 -1.62
C VAL A 11 -5.36 3.30 -2.72
N ILE A 12 -5.89 3.30 -3.94
CA ILE A 12 -5.34 4.04 -5.07
C ILE A 12 -5.22 5.54 -4.77
N ASN A 13 -6.27 6.15 -4.21
CA ASN A 13 -6.25 7.58 -3.89
C ASN A 13 -5.20 7.90 -2.83
N SER A 14 -5.05 7.06 -1.80
CA SER A 14 -4.00 7.21 -0.78
C SER A 14 -2.60 7.07 -1.37
N LEU A 15 -2.37 6.12 -2.28
CA LEU A 15 -1.08 5.96 -2.95
C LEU A 15 -0.75 7.15 -3.86
N ARG A 16 -1.75 7.68 -4.59
CA ARG A 16 -1.56 8.90 -5.40
C ARG A 16 -1.10 10.08 -4.55
N LEU A 17 -1.70 10.26 -3.38
CA LEU A 17 -1.26 11.30 -2.43
C LEU A 17 0.18 11.03 -1.96
N LEU A 18 0.50 9.78 -1.63
CA LEU A 18 1.86 9.40 -1.21
C LEU A 18 2.90 9.70 -2.30
N PHE A 19 2.59 9.37 -3.55
CA PHE A 19 3.47 9.62 -4.70
C PHE A 19 3.61 11.11 -5.01
N ALA A 20 2.56 11.91 -4.79
CA ALA A 20 2.66 13.36 -4.93
C ALA A 20 3.66 13.96 -3.92
N THR A 21 3.75 13.39 -2.71
CA THR A 21 4.66 13.88 -1.67
C THR A 21 6.09 13.36 -1.81
N HIS A 22 6.28 12.10 -2.26
CA HIS A 22 7.59 11.42 -2.22
C HIS A 22 8.13 11.00 -3.60
N GLY A 23 7.36 11.24 -4.67
CA GLY A 23 7.67 10.78 -6.02
C GLY A 23 7.08 9.40 -6.35
N ILE A 24 7.13 9.04 -7.63
CA ILE A 24 6.63 7.75 -8.13
C ILE A 24 7.70 6.67 -7.87
N PRO A 25 7.36 5.57 -7.18
CA PRO A 25 8.30 4.48 -6.93
C PRO A 25 8.51 3.63 -8.18
N ILE A 26 9.67 2.99 -8.30
CA ILE A 26 9.97 2.04 -9.38
C ILE A 26 9.29 0.68 -9.11
N ILE A 27 9.19 0.28 -7.84
CA ILE A 27 8.66 -1.02 -7.41
C ILE A 27 7.70 -0.83 -6.24
N ILE A 28 6.56 -1.52 -6.29
CA ILE A 28 5.64 -1.70 -5.15
C ILE A 28 5.62 -3.18 -4.79
N VAL A 29 5.89 -3.48 -3.51
CA VAL A 29 5.71 -4.81 -2.96
C VAL A 29 4.52 -4.78 -2.00
N SER A 30 3.49 -5.58 -2.26
CA SER A 30 2.26 -5.58 -1.46
C SER A 30 1.82 -6.99 -1.06
N ARG A 31 0.91 -7.11 -0.10
CA ARG A 31 0.24 -8.39 0.15
C ARG A 31 -0.64 -8.81 -1.03
N ASN A 32 -0.83 -10.12 -1.20
CA ASN A 32 -1.75 -10.68 -2.18
C ASN A 32 -3.20 -10.66 -1.62
N VAL A 33 -3.77 -9.46 -1.55
CA VAL A 33 -5.16 -9.24 -1.15
C VAL A 33 -5.92 -8.50 -2.25
N ILE A 34 -7.24 -8.64 -2.25
CA ILE A 34 -8.12 -8.19 -3.35
C ILE A 34 -7.93 -6.73 -3.75
N GLN A 35 -7.54 -5.85 -2.83
CA GLN A 35 -7.33 -4.43 -3.13
C GLN A 35 -6.08 -4.18 -3.98
N PHE A 36 -5.03 -5.01 -3.83
CA PHE A 36 -3.80 -4.91 -4.59
C PHE A 36 -3.79 -5.82 -5.83
N SER A 37 -4.61 -6.87 -5.84
CA SER A 37 -4.71 -7.81 -6.98
C SER A 37 -5.84 -7.46 -7.96
N SER A 38 -6.53 -6.35 -7.76
CA SER A 38 -7.61 -5.90 -8.66
C SER A 38 -7.06 -5.30 -9.96
N THR A 39 -7.79 -5.49 -11.06
CA THR A 39 -7.45 -4.94 -12.39
C THR A 39 -7.16 -3.45 -12.35
N ARG A 40 -7.98 -2.69 -11.64
CA ARG A 40 -7.82 -1.23 -11.48
C ARG A 40 -6.51 -0.83 -10.79
N PHE A 41 -5.97 -1.68 -9.92
CA PHE A 41 -4.67 -1.47 -9.29
C PHE A 41 -3.54 -1.76 -10.28
N THR A 42 -3.65 -2.87 -11.02
CA THR A 42 -2.70 -3.23 -12.08
C THR A 42 -2.62 -2.15 -13.16
N ASP A 43 -3.76 -1.59 -13.59
CA ASP A 43 -3.82 -0.49 -14.57
C ASP A 43 -3.07 0.75 -14.09
N LEU A 44 -3.17 1.07 -12.78
CA LEU A 44 -2.44 2.18 -12.19
C LEU A 44 -0.93 1.93 -12.17
N CYS A 45 -0.50 0.74 -11.78
CA CYS A 45 0.92 0.38 -11.80
C CYS A 45 1.48 0.44 -13.23
N CYS A 46 0.75 -0.10 -14.21
CA CYS A 46 1.14 -0.04 -15.62
C CYS A 46 1.23 1.41 -16.13
N GLY A 47 0.21 2.24 -15.85
CA GLY A 47 0.19 3.64 -16.29
C GLY A 47 1.26 4.54 -15.66
N LEU A 48 1.81 4.14 -14.51
CA LEU A 48 2.90 4.83 -13.83
C LEU A 48 4.27 4.14 -14.01
N ASN A 49 4.33 3.09 -14.84
CA ASN A 49 5.51 2.27 -15.08
C ASN A 49 6.14 1.69 -13.80
N ILE A 50 5.27 1.28 -12.88
CA ILE A 50 5.62 0.69 -11.59
C ILE A 50 5.59 -0.83 -11.69
N SER A 51 6.68 -1.47 -11.28
CA SER A 51 6.70 -2.94 -11.13
C SER A 51 5.99 -3.35 -9.85
N HIS A 52 4.94 -4.14 -9.97
CA HIS A 52 4.18 -4.64 -8.82
C HIS A 52 4.55 -6.09 -8.50
N SER A 53 4.92 -6.36 -7.26
CA SER A 53 5.26 -7.70 -6.77
C SER A 53 4.54 -7.99 -5.46
N HIS A 54 4.35 -9.26 -5.15
CA HIS A 54 3.74 -9.69 -3.90
C HIS A 54 4.78 -10.18 -2.89
N PHE A 55 4.55 -9.89 -1.60
CA PHE A 55 5.35 -10.53 -0.55
C PHE A 55 5.20 -12.06 -0.66
N PRO A 56 6.31 -12.81 -0.56
CA PRO A 56 6.21 -14.25 -0.43
C PRO A 56 5.44 -14.58 0.86
N PRO A 57 4.62 -15.63 0.87
CA PRO A 57 3.66 -15.90 1.95
C PRO A 57 4.30 -16.05 3.35
N ASN A 58 5.59 -16.37 3.41
CA ASN A 58 6.36 -16.49 4.65
C ASN A 58 6.84 -15.15 5.24
N LEU A 59 6.76 -14.04 4.50
CA LEU A 59 7.19 -12.70 4.92
C LEU A 59 6.02 -11.75 5.24
N ASN A 60 4.77 -12.21 5.15
CA ASN A 60 3.57 -11.43 5.53
C ASN A 60 3.57 -11.00 7.01
N GLY A 61 4.37 -11.64 7.88
CA GLY A 61 4.52 -11.16 9.27
C GLY A 61 5.27 -9.81 9.37
N LEU A 62 6.04 -9.45 8.35
CA LEU A 62 6.81 -8.21 8.34
C LEU A 62 5.92 -6.97 8.15
N ASP A 63 4.87 -7.06 7.34
CA ASP A 63 3.92 -5.96 7.16
C ASP A 63 3.08 -5.70 8.41
N GLU A 64 2.66 -6.76 9.10
CA GLU A 64 1.96 -6.63 10.39
C GLU A 64 2.85 -6.00 11.46
N LYS A 65 4.14 -6.39 11.50
CA LYS A 65 5.12 -5.78 12.40
C LYS A 65 5.37 -4.31 12.06
N PHE A 66 5.47 -3.96 10.78
CA PHE A 66 5.63 -2.57 10.34
C PHE A 66 4.40 -1.72 10.70
N VAL A 67 3.20 -2.21 10.42
CA VAL A 67 1.94 -1.55 10.82
C VAL A 67 1.83 -1.42 12.33
N GLY A 68 2.23 -2.46 13.08
CA GLY A 68 2.30 -2.44 14.54
C GLY A 68 3.25 -1.36 15.05
N THR A 69 4.47 -1.29 14.51
CA THR A 69 5.44 -0.24 14.86
C THR A 69 4.93 1.14 14.52
N MET A 70 4.34 1.36 13.34
CA MET A 70 3.77 2.66 12.96
C MET A 70 2.62 3.07 13.88
N LYS A 71 1.70 2.15 14.20
CA LYS A 71 0.60 2.42 15.13
C LYS A 71 1.13 2.75 16.52
N MET A 72 2.13 2.01 17.01
CA MET A 72 2.77 2.30 18.29
C MET A 72 3.46 3.67 18.28
N GLN A 73 4.21 4.01 17.24
CA GLN A 73 4.85 5.33 17.12
C GLN A 73 3.82 6.46 17.07
N LEU A 74 2.69 6.28 16.40
CA LEU A 74 1.61 7.26 16.35
C LEU A 74 0.87 7.39 17.69
N LEU A 75 0.67 6.28 18.41
CA LEU A 75 0.07 6.27 19.76
C LEU A 75 1.01 6.88 20.81
N LEU A 76 2.32 6.70 20.65
CA LEU A 76 3.34 7.29 21.53
C LEU A 76 3.65 8.76 21.20
N SER A 77 3.13 9.30 20.08
CA SER A 77 3.31 10.70 19.67
C SER A 77 2.12 11.61 20.08
N GLN A 78 1.28 11.19 21.03
CA GLN A 78 0.24 12.00 21.66
C GLN A 78 0.56 12.25 23.14
#